data_AF-A0A2V5N8M4-F1
#
_entry.id   AF-A0A2V5N8M4-F1
#
_cell.length_a   1.000
_cell.length_b   1.000
_cell.length_c   1.000
_cell.angle_alpha   90.00
_cell.angle_beta   90.00
_cell.angle_gamma   90.00
#
_symmetry.space_group_name_H-M   'P 1'
#
loop_
_entity.id
_entity.type
_entity.pdbx_description
1 polymer ?
#
loop_
_entity_poly.entity_id
_entity_poly.type
_entity_poly.pdbx_seq_one_letter_code
_entity_poly.pdbx_strand_id
1 'polypeptide(L)'
;MRRLRRNDVSPREYYAEASRAVRVKAALARNADPNTIDAETAADTFGLNGDSRERLKRLFEQSDELQYSGAHNGSERISPENRRDVLELIEDLHV
;
A
#
# COMPACT_ATOMS: atom_id res chain seq x y z
N MET A 1 0.75 -11.45 -1.23
CA MET A 1 2.22 -11.39 -1.00
C MET A 1 3.09 -11.86 -2.17
N ARG A 2 2.79 -12.99 -2.86
CA ARG A 2 3.67 -13.50 -3.94
C ARG A 2 3.91 -12.52 -5.10
N ARG A 3 2.98 -11.59 -5.38
CA ARG A 3 3.12 -10.56 -6.42
C ARG A 3 4.00 -9.38 -6.01
N LEU A 4 3.89 -8.92 -4.75
CA LEU A 4 4.75 -7.86 -4.21
C LEU A 4 6.25 -8.24 -4.20
N ARG A 5 6.54 -9.55 -4.10
CA ARG A 5 7.91 -10.10 -4.14
C ARG A 5 8.49 -10.30 -5.56
N ARG A 6 7.74 -10.04 -6.64
CA ARG A 6 8.22 -10.22 -8.03
C ARG A 6 8.94 -8.99 -8.57
N ASN A 7 10.22 -9.09 -8.91
CA ASN A 7 11.01 -7.94 -9.38
C ASN A 7 10.46 -7.25 -10.65
N ASP A 8 9.74 -7.97 -11.52
CA ASP A 8 9.30 -7.47 -12.84
C ASP A 8 7.91 -6.79 -12.88
N VAL A 9 7.31 -6.44 -11.74
CA VAL A 9 6.02 -5.75 -11.71
C VAL A 9 6.18 -4.26 -11.96
N SER A 10 5.27 -3.68 -12.75
CA SER A 10 5.22 -2.23 -12.95
C SER A 10 4.92 -1.50 -11.62
N PRO A 11 5.37 -0.25 -11.45
CA PRO A 11 5.01 0.56 -10.28
C PRO A 11 3.51 0.58 -10.01
N ARG A 12 2.70 0.76 -11.05
CA ARG A 12 1.24 0.76 -10.94
C ARG A 12 0.69 -0.54 -10.36
N GLU A 13 1.13 -1.69 -10.87
CA GLU A 13 0.68 -2.99 -10.37
C GLU A 13 1.14 -3.23 -8.93
N TYR A 14 2.38 -2.84 -8.62
CA TYR A 14 2.93 -2.98 -7.28
C TYR A 14 2.13 -2.20 -6.24
N TYR A 15 1.93 -0.90 -6.47
CA TYR A 15 1.25 -0.02 -5.53
C TYR A 15 -0.24 -0.35 -5.40
N ALA A 16 -0.89 -0.76 -6.49
CA ALA A 16 -2.27 -1.24 -6.45
C ALA A 16 -2.42 -2.55 -5.65
N GLU A 17 -1.50 -3.50 -5.79
CA GLU A 17 -1.51 -4.74 -5.01
C GLU A 17 -1.18 -4.46 -3.53
N ALA A 18 -0.26 -3.54 -3.27
CA ALA A 18 0.15 -3.14 -1.92
C ALA A 18 -1.01 -2.47 -1.16
N SER A 19 -1.64 -1.46 -1.75
CA SER A 19 -2.79 -0.77 -1.15
C SER A 19 -3.97 -1.73 -0.96
N ARG A 20 -4.24 -2.60 -1.94
CA ARG A 20 -5.26 -3.65 -1.82
C ARG A 20 -4.99 -4.60 -0.64
N ALA A 21 -3.74 -5.02 -0.44
CA ALA A 21 -3.39 -5.91 0.66
C ALA A 21 -3.69 -5.27 2.02
N VAL A 22 -3.37 -3.98 2.20
CA VAL A 22 -3.74 -3.22 3.40
C VAL A 22 -5.26 -3.17 3.57
N ARG A 23 -5.99 -2.76 2.53
CA ARG A 23 -7.45 -2.62 2.56
C ARG A 23 -8.13 -3.93 2.96
N VAL A 24 -7.70 -5.06 2.40
CA VAL A 24 -8.24 -6.39 2.73
C VAL A 24 -7.94 -6.77 4.18
N LYS A 25 -6.71 -6.57 4.66
CA LYS A 25 -6.36 -6.86 6.06
C LYS A 25 -7.19 -6.03 7.04
N ALA A 26 -7.30 -4.72 6.79
CA ALA A 26 -8.05 -3.82 7.67
C ALA A 26 -9.56 -4.09 7.63
N ALA A 27 -10.10 -4.35 6.44
CA ALA A 27 -11.49 -4.75 6.27
C ALA A 27 -11.82 -6.05 7.01
N LEU A 28 -10.90 -7.02 6.99
CA LEU A 28 -11.05 -8.26 7.75
C LEU A 28 -11.09 -7.99 9.26
N ALA A 29 -10.19 -7.15 9.77
CA ALA A 29 -10.17 -6.76 11.19
C ALA A 29 -11.44 -6.01 11.62
N ARG A 30 -12.03 -5.21 10.72
CA ARG A 30 -13.21 -4.38 10.99
C ARG A 30 -14.55 -5.02 10.60
N ASN A 31 -14.54 -6.18 9.95
CA ASN A 31 -15.70 -6.79 9.29
C ASN A 31 -16.44 -5.79 8.36
N ALA A 32 -15.68 -5.12 7.50
CA ALA A 32 -16.14 -4.05 6.60
C ALA A 32 -15.84 -4.36 5.12
N ASP A 33 -16.31 -3.51 4.19
CA ASP A 33 -15.95 -3.62 2.78
C ASP A 33 -14.53 -3.06 2.52
N PRO A 34 -13.64 -3.79 1.81
CA PRO A 34 -12.29 -3.31 1.51
C PRO A 34 -12.22 -1.99 0.74
N ASN A 35 -13.21 -1.67 -0.08
CA ASN A 35 -13.22 -0.44 -0.87
C ASN A 35 -13.60 0.80 -0.04
N THR A 36 -14.13 0.61 1.17
CA THR A 36 -14.40 1.71 2.11
C THR A 36 -13.22 2.01 3.03
N ILE A 37 -12.11 1.26 2.92
CA ILE A 37 -10.92 1.47 3.74
C ILE A 37 -9.99 2.48 3.07
N ASP A 38 -9.88 3.66 3.67
CA ASP A 38 -8.83 4.65 3.38
C ASP A 38 -7.59 4.46 4.28
N ALA A 39 -6.55 5.27 4.05
CA ALA A 39 -5.27 5.16 4.76
C ALA A 39 -5.40 5.44 6.27
N GLU A 40 -6.21 6.43 6.66
CA GLU A 40 -6.40 6.77 8.07
C GLU A 40 -7.19 5.68 8.79
N THR A 41 -8.27 5.21 8.16
CA THR A 41 -9.06 4.06 8.65
C THR A 41 -8.17 2.83 8.86
N ALA A 42 -7.28 2.53 7.92
CA ALA A 42 -6.33 1.42 8.05
C ALA A 42 -5.29 1.66 9.16
N ALA A 43 -4.72 2.87 9.25
CA ALA A 43 -3.76 3.22 10.30
C ALA A 43 -4.36 3.07 11.71
N ASP A 44 -5.61 3.50 11.89
CA ASP A 44 -6.35 3.34 13.14
C ASP A 44 -6.59 1.87 13.48
N THR A 45 -6.92 1.06 12.45
CA THR A 45 -7.18 -0.38 12.62
C THR A 45 -5.97 -1.12 13.16
N PHE A 46 -4.77 -0.75 12.70
CA PHE A 46 -3.51 -1.39 13.10
C PHE A 46 -2.80 -0.68 14.25
N GLY A 47 -3.37 0.40 14.79
CA GLY A 47 -2.75 1.17 15.88
C GLY A 47 -1.39 1.75 15.50
N LEU A 48 -1.22 2.21 14.25
CA LEU A 48 0.07 2.67 13.74
C LEU A 48 0.55 3.96 14.43
N ASN A 49 1.86 4.05 14.66
CA ASN A 49 2.53 5.27 15.12
C ASN A 49 2.67 6.32 14.01
N GLY A 50 3.17 7.51 14.35
CA GLY A 50 3.27 8.65 13.41
C GLY A 50 4.03 8.33 12.12
N ASP A 51 5.22 7.74 12.24
CA ASP A 51 6.03 7.34 11.09
C ASP A 51 5.34 6.29 10.21
N SER A 52 4.76 5.25 10.82
CA SER A 52 4.11 4.16 10.08
C SER A 52 2.81 4.63 9.42
N ARG A 53 2.06 5.52 10.09
CA ARG A 53 0.88 6.19 9.51
C ARG A 53 1.28 7.03 8.31
N GLU A 54 2.36 7.81 8.39
CA GLU A 54 2.83 8.62 7.26
C GLU A 54 3.28 7.73 6.07
N ARG A 55 4.00 6.64 6.35
CA ARG A 55 4.37 5.65 5.32
C ARG A 55 3.12 5.03 4.67
N LEU A 56 2.10 4.71 5.46
CA LEU A 56 0.85 4.15 4.95
C LEU A 56 0.07 5.16 4.10
N LYS A 57 0.04 6.42 4.51
CA LYS A 57 -0.59 7.49 3.75
C LYS A 57 0.08 7.68 2.39
N ARG A 58 1.41 7.74 2.36
CA ARG A 58 2.18 7.83 1.10
C ARG A 58 1.93 6.64 0.17
N LEU A 59 1.78 5.44 0.72
CA LEU A 59 1.43 4.25 -0.06
C LEU A 59 0.09 4.42 -0.79
N PHE A 60 -0.93 4.94 -0.12
CA PHE A 60 -2.24 5.18 -0.72
C PHE A 60 -2.20 6.31 -1.75
N GLU A 61 -1.54 7.43 -1.43
CA GLU A 61 -1.34 8.55 -2.35
C GLU A 61 -0.66 8.11 -3.65
N GLN A 62 0.40 7.30 -3.57
CA GLN A 62 1.08 6.74 -4.74
C GLN A 62 0.18 5.79 -5.56
N SER A 63 -0.62 4.98 -4.88
CA SER A 63 -1.58 4.08 -5.54
C SER A 63 -2.64 4.89 -6.30
N ASP A 64 -3.21 5.93 -5.68
CA ASP A 64 -4.23 6.78 -6.30
C ASP A 64 -3.64 7.59 -7.46
N GLU A 65 -2.46 8.19 -7.29
CA GLU A 65 -1.77 8.91 -8.37
C GLU A 65 -1.53 8.02 -9.58
N LEU A 66 -1.01 6.80 -9.39
CA LEU A 66 -0.75 5.87 -10.49
C LEU A 66 -2.04 5.34 -11.14
N GLN A 67 -3.16 5.34 -10.40
CA GLN A 67 -4.46 4.91 -10.90
C GLN A 67 -5.12 5.99 -11.78
N TYR A 68 -5.04 7.27 -11.37
CA TYR A 68 -5.74 8.37 -12.04
C TYR A 68 -4.87 9.16 -13.02
N SER A 69 -3.59 9.34 -12.73
CA SER A 69 -2.68 10.18 -13.53
C SER A 69 -2.02 9.44 -14.69
N GLY A 70 -2.22 8.11 -14.79
CA GLY A 70 -1.77 7.29 -15.91
C GLY A 70 -0.33 7.55 -16.35
N ALA A 71 0.66 7.05 -15.60
CA ALA A 71 2.09 7.00 -15.97
C ALA A 71 2.68 8.25 -16.66
N HIS A 72 2.16 9.45 -16.39
CA HIS A 72 2.75 10.69 -16.89
C HIS A 72 3.88 11.10 -15.94
N ASN A 73 5.11 10.65 -16.27
CA ASN A 73 6.38 11.16 -15.74
C ASN A 73 6.86 10.64 -14.37
N GLY A 74 6.96 9.33 -14.17
CA GLY A 74 7.68 8.78 -13.02
C GLY A 74 8.22 7.38 -13.29
N SER A 75 9.54 7.30 -13.55
CA SER A 75 10.41 6.10 -13.55
C SER A 75 9.76 4.72 -13.79
N GLU A 76 10.14 4.05 -14.89
CA GLU A 76 9.70 2.68 -15.25
C GLU A 76 9.92 1.61 -14.15
N ARG A 77 10.69 1.90 -13.10
CA ARG A 77 11.07 0.94 -12.04
C ARG A 77 10.99 1.57 -10.66
N ILE A 78 10.41 0.82 -9.72
CA ILE A 78 10.41 1.15 -8.29
C ILE A 78 11.81 0.90 -7.74
N SER A 79 12.37 1.86 -7.00
CA SER A 79 13.64 1.68 -6.32
C SER A 79 13.57 0.50 -5.35
N PRO A 80 14.64 -0.32 -5.23
CA PRO A 80 14.67 -1.46 -4.30
C PRO A 80 14.39 -1.08 -2.84
N GLU A 81 14.81 0.13 -2.42
CA GLU A 81 14.54 0.70 -1.09
C GLU A 81 13.04 0.89 -0.84
N ASN A 82 12.34 1.68 -1.66
CA ASN A 82 10.89 1.89 -1.58
C ASN A 82 10.12 0.57 -1.59
N ARG A 83 10.58 -0.38 -2.41
CA ARG A 83 9.98 -1.70 -2.46
C ARG A 83 10.10 -2.42 -1.12
N ARG A 84 11.27 -2.37 -0.50
CA ARG A 84 11.50 -2.99 0.80
C ARG A 84 10.71 -2.30 1.90
N ASP A 85 10.66 -0.96 1.91
CA ASP A 85 9.89 -0.19 2.88
C ASP A 85 8.39 -0.52 2.83
N VAL A 86 7.80 -0.61 1.63
CA VAL A 86 6.38 -0.96 1.48
C VAL A 86 6.11 -2.42 1.88
N LEU A 87 7.03 -3.34 1.56
CA LEU A 87 6.92 -4.74 1.97
C LEU A 87 6.96 -4.87 3.50
N GLU A 88 7.95 -4.24 4.13
CA GLU A 88 8.12 -4.20 5.59
C GLU A 88 6.87 -3.64 6.26
N LEU A 89 6.35 -2.50 5.76
CA LEU A 89 5.12 -1.90 6.26
C LEU A 89 3.96 -2.90 6.22
N ILE A 90 3.72 -3.60 5.11
CA ILE A 90 2.59 -4.53 4.97
C ILE A 90 2.80 -5.80 5.82
N GLU A 91 4.05 -6.25 5.98
CA GLU A 91 4.40 -7.40 6.82
C GLU A 91 4.19 -7.10 8.32
N ASP A 92 4.40 -5.85 8.76
CA ASP A 92 4.17 -5.38 10.13
C ASP A 92 2.67 -5.19 10.48
N LEU A 93 1.79 -5.11 9.47
CA LEU A 93 0.34 -5.05 9.72
C LEU A 93 -0.19 -6.40 10.21
N HIS A 94 -0.38 -6.52 11.52
CA HIS A 94 -1.00 -7.66 12.18
C HIS A 94 -2.52 -7.46 12.34
N VAL A 95 -3.30 -8.51 12.08
CA VAL A 95 -4.76 -8.57 12.28
C VAL A 95 -5.06 -9.35 13.55
#